data_AF-A0A1H0L367-F1
#
_entry.id   AF-A0A1H0L367-F1
#
_cell.length_a   1.000
_cell.length_b   1.000
_cell.length_c   1.000
_cell.angle_alpha   90.00
_cell.angle_beta   90.00
_cell.angle_gamma   90.00
#
_symmetry.space_group_name_H-M   'P 1'
#
loop_
_entity.id
_entity.type
_entity.pdbx_description
1 polymer ?
#
loop_
_entity_poly.entity_id
_entity_poly.type
_entity_poly.pdbx_seq_one_letter_code
_entity_poly.pdbx_strand_id
1 'polypeptide(L)'
;MLRGLYTAAAGMISEQRRHDTITNNIANINSPGFKQGNALSRSFPEMLISTIRGGQDASPAPLGKMSLGVFSEENISIHTQGDLQETQNPFDFALVSNIQVPGMTFDTSGKFVNADGERTFQPQALFTVLNADREQRYSLNGKFTVDATGQLVNANGNSVLGRDGQPLLLIDGAGLPIHSFKVTNKGEFLDGNGRRPLLNPAGQPVGLMLSRAENPNLLLREGNGLLRINPGDEATVTQVAAGDQVEVRQGFIERSNVDSAQSMVDMMSALRAYEANQKVIQSYDKSMDKAANEVGRV
;
A
#
# COMPACT_ATOMS: atom_id res chain seq x y z
N MET A 1 -15.52 36.99 3.23
CA MET A 1 -14.49 36.75 2.20
C MET A 1 -13.44 35.74 2.64
N LEU A 2 -12.87 35.84 3.85
CA LEU A 2 -11.85 34.90 4.37
C LEU A 2 -12.19 33.40 4.28
N ARG A 3 -13.44 32.99 4.53
CA ARG A 3 -13.83 31.56 4.50
C ARG A 3 -13.68 30.91 3.11
N GLY A 4 -13.95 31.64 2.03
CA GLY A 4 -13.79 31.13 0.66
C GLY A 4 -12.32 30.88 0.29
N LEU A 5 -11.42 31.73 0.79
CA LEU A 5 -9.98 31.56 0.68
C LEU A 5 -9.51 30.30 1.41
N TYR A 6 -9.99 30.04 2.63
CA TYR A 6 -9.65 28.80 3.36
C TYR A 6 -10.15 27.55 2.65
N THR A 7 -11.38 27.56 2.12
CA THR A 7 -11.93 26.43 1.38
C THR A 7 -11.14 26.15 0.09
N ALA A 8 -10.78 27.20 -0.66
CA ALA A 8 -9.96 27.07 -1.87
C ALA A 8 -8.54 26.60 -1.54
N ALA A 9 -7.92 27.14 -0.48
CA ALA A 9 -6.60 26.72 -0.02
C ALA A 9 -6.58 25.26 0.45
N ALA A 10 -7.58 24.83 1.23
CA ALA A 10 -7.71 23.44 1.67
C ALA A 10 -7.90 22.49 0.47
N GLY A 11 -8.70 22.90 -0.52
CA GLY A 11 -8.85 22.18 -1.79
C GLY A 11 -7.52 22.05 -2.55
N MET A 12 -6.75 23.13 -2.69
CA MET A 12 -5.43 23.08 -3.33
C MET A 12 -4.46 22.13 -2.61
N ILE A 13 -4.39 22.19 -1.28
CA ILE A 13 -3.52 21.30 -0.49
C ILE A 13 -3.93 19.83 -0.67
N SER A 14 -5.24 19.56 -0.72
CA SER A 14 -5.78 18.21 -0.97
C SER A 14 -5.39 17.69 -2.35
N GLU A 15 -5.56 18.50 -3.39
CA GLU A 15 -5.19 18.12 -4.77
C GLU A 15 -3.67 17.99 -4.95
N GLN A 16 -2.87 18.79 -4.25
CA GLN A 16 -1.41 18.63 -4.23
C GLN A 16 -1.01 17.27 -3.64
N ARG A 17 -1.59 16.87 -2.49
CA ARG A 17 -1.34 15.54 -1.90
C ARG A 17 -1.79 14.40 -2.81
N ARG A 18 -2.92 14.57 -3.49
CA ARG A 18 -3.42 13.61 -4.49
C ARG A 18 -2.42 13.48 -5.64
N HIS A 19 -1.94 14.61 -6.17
CA HIS A 19 -0.91 14.65 -7.21
C HIS A 19 0.39 13.94 -6.78
N ASP A 20 0.87 14.22 -5.57
CA ASP A 20 2.08 13.59 -5.02
C ASP A 20 1.91 12.07 -4.87
N THR A 21 0.74 11.62 -4.43
CA THR A 21 0.41 10.20 -4.31
C THR A 21 0.42 9.51 -5.68
N ILE A 22 -0.20 10.13 -6.70
CA ILE A 22 -0.23 9.59 -8.06
C ILE A 22 1.18 9.56 -8.66
N THR A 23 1.97 10.61 -8.44
CA THR A 23 3.38 10.66 -8.88
C THR A 23 4.19 9.52 -8.28
N ASN A 24 4.00 9.27 -6.98
CA ASN A 24 4.65 8.15 -6.29
C ASN A 24 4.21 6.78 -6.86
N ASN A 25 2.94 6.62 -7.20
CA ASN A 25 2.44 5.40 -7.83
C ASN A 25 3.11 5.17 -9.20
N ILE A 26 3.17 6.19 -10.05
CA ILE A 26 3.80 6.10 -11.38
C ILE A 26 5.30 5.78 -11.25
N ALA A 27 5.99 6.44 -10.33
CA ALA A 27 7.42 6.19 -10.09
C ALA A 27 7.71 4.73 -9.70
N ASN A 28 6.76 4.07 -9.03
CA ASN A 28 6.90 2.69 -8.56
C ASN A 28 6.14 1.66 -9.43
N ILE A 29 5.76 1.99 -10.66
CA ILE A 29 5.06 1.04 -11.54
C ILE A 29 5.91 -0.20 -11.90
N ASN A 30 7.23 -0.03 -11.96
CA ASN A 30 8.17 -1.12 -12.25
C ASN A 30 8.73 -1.77 -10.99
N SER A 31 8.34 -1.30 -9.80
CA SER A 31 8.76 -1.87 -8.53
C SER A 31 7.94 -3.13 -8.26
N PRO A 32 8.57 -4.33 -8.19
CA PRO A 32 7.84 -5.57 -7.97
C PRO A 32 7.16 -5.57 -6.59
N GLY A 33 5.94 -6.08 -6.53
CA GLY A 33 5.13 -6.13 -5.30
C GLY A 33 4.65 -4.78 -4.78
N PHE A 34 4.80 -3.68 -5.53
CA PHE A 34 4.28 -2.38 -5.11
C PHE A 34 2.75 -2.34 -5.19
N LYS A 35 2.13 -1.88 -4.10
CA LYS A 35 0.68 -1.64 -4.04
C LYS A 35 0.38 -0.16 -4.23
N GLN A 36 -0.56 0.18 -5.09
CA GLN A 36 -0.99 1.54 -5.39
C GLN A 36 -1.52 2.21 -4.12
N GLY A 37 -1.06 3.44 -3.87
CA GLY A 37 -1.64 4.32 -2.86
C GLY A 37 -2.84 5.09 -3.41
N ASN A 38 -3.90 5.23 -2.61
CA ASN A 38 -5.04 6.07 -2.94
C ASN A 38 -5.21 7.18 -1.89
N ALA A 39 -5.23 8.43 -2.36
CA ALA A 39 -5.46 9.59 -1.52
C ALA A 39 -6.95 9.74 -1.23
N LEU A 40 -7.38 9.38 -0.02
CA LEU A 40 -8.78 9.53 0.38
C LEU A 40 -9.03 10.98 0.82
N SER A 41 -9.92 11.65 0.10
CA SER A 41 -10.39 12.99 0.45
C SER A 41 -11.70 12.90 1.22
N ARG A 42 -11.81 13.63 2.33
CA ARG A 42 -13.02 13.72 3.13
C ARG A 42 -13.45 15.18 3.26
N SER A 43 -14.75 15.43 3.14
CA SER A 43 -15.31 16.75 3.44
C SER A 43 -15.40 16.96 4.95
N PHE A 44 -15.19 18.20 5.39
CA PHE A 44 -15.51 18.56 6.78
C PHE A 44 -16.98 18.26 7.07
N PRO A 45 -17.32 17.85 8.32
CA PRO A 45 -18.70 17.70 8.75
C PRO A 45 -19.48 18.97 8.45
N GLU A 46 -20.69 18.81 7.90
CA GLU A 46 -21.53 19.93 7.56
C GLU A 46 -22.00 20.65 8.82
N MET A 47 -21.84 21.96 8.86
CA MET A 47 -22.34 22.79 9.94
C MET A 47 -23.72 23.32 9.59
N LEU A 48 -24.63 23.28 10.56
CA LEU A 48 -25.99 23.80 10.39
C LEU A 48 -25.95 25.33 10.51
N ILE A 49 -26.43 26.03 9.48
CA ILE A 49 -26.55 27.49 9.51
C ILE A 49 -27.93 27.85 10.06
N SER A 50 -27.95 28.65 11.13
CA SER A 50 -29.17 29.22 11.69
C SER A 50 -29.19 30.74 11.53
N THR A 51 -30.39 31.29 11.37
CA THR A 51 -30.57 32.75 11.39
C THR A 51 -30.28 33.30 12.78
N ILE A 52 -29.40 34.30 12.88
CA ILE A 52 -29.11 35.01 14.14
C ILE A 52 -30.09 36.18 14.37
N ARG A 53 -30.88 36.56 13.37
CA ARG A 53 -31.80 37.69 13.47
C ARG A 53 -33.07 37.46 12.65
N GLY A 54 -34.12 37.01 13.33
CA GLY A 54 -35.44 37.57 13.06
C GLY A 54 -35.78 38.54 14.19
N GLY A 55 -36.75 39.45 13.99
CA GLY A 55 -37.17 40.41 15.02
C GLY A 55 -37.58 39.74 16.35
N GLN A 56 -37.88 40.54 17.38
CA GLN A 56 -38.02 40.17 18.80
C GLN A 56 -38.80 38.86 19.17
N ASP A 57 -39.49 38.21 18.23
CA ASP A 57 -40.23 36.94 18.40
C ASP A 57 -39.90 35.82 17.37
N ALA A 58 -38.81 35.89 16.62
CA ALA A 58 -38.50 34.89 15.60
C ALA A 58 -37.51 33.81 16.10
N SER A 59 -37.99 32.57 16.22
CA SER A 59 -37.10 31.41 16.46
C SER A 59 -36.06 31.27 15.34
N PRO A 60 -34.80 30.89 15.66
CA PRO A 60 -33.77 30.63 14.66
C PRO A 60 -34.24 29.55 13.69
N ALA A 61 -34.51 29.95 12.44
CA ALA A 61 -34.90 29.02 11.39
C ALA A 61 -33.63 28.40 10.79
N PRO A 62 -33.59 27.08 10.59
CA PRO A 62 -32.47 26.44 9.90
C PRO A 62 -32.46 26.89 8.43
N LEU A 63 -31.37 27.53 8.01
CA LEU A 63 -31.15 28.01 6.63
C LEU A 63 -30.54 26.93 5.72
N GLY A 64 -30.06 25.84 6.31
CA GLY A 64 -29.44 24.73 5.59
C GLY A 64 -28.11 24.31 6.20
N LYS A 65 -27.38 23.48 5.47
CA LYS A 65 -26.09 22.94 5.85
C LYS A 65 -25.00 23.51 4.95
N MET A 66 -23.81 23.76 5.51
CA MET A 66 -22.65 24.22 4.74
C MET A 66 -21.42 23.39 5.10
N SER A 67 -20.72 22.91 4.08
CA SER A 67 -19.41 22.28 4.25
C SER A 67 -18.31 23.34 4.34
N LEU A 68 -17.36 23.16 5.25
CA LEU A 68 -16.25 24.10 5.48
C LEU A 68 -15.03 23.83 4.58
N GLY A 69 -15.09 22.78 3.75
CA GLY A 69 -14.05 22.42 2.79
C GLY A 69 -13.74 20.92 2.76
N VAL A 70 -12.59 20.58 2.20
CA VAL A 70 -12.09 19.21 2.06
C VAL A 70 -10.70 19.09 2.64
N PHE A 71 -10.36 17.92 3.17
CA PHE A 71 -8.99 17.58 3.51
C PHE A 71 -8.67 16.16 3.05
N SER A 72 -7.42 15.93 2.64
CA SER A 72 -6.90 14.59 2.37
C SER A 72 -6.34 14.04 3.68
N GLU A 73 -6.98 12.99 4.20
CA GLU A 73 -6.70 12.42 5.52
C GLU A 73 -5.48 11.51 5.46
N GLU A 74 -5.51 10.51 4.56
CA GLU A 74 -4.49 9.47 4.53
C GLU A 74 -4.36 8.84 3.13
N ASN A 75 -3.16 8.32 2.85
CA ASN A 75 -2.88 7.50 1.67
C ASN A 75 -3.01 6.02 2.06
N ILE A 76 -4.07 5.35 1.60
CA ILE A 76 -4.32 3.94 1.90
C ILE A 76 -3.84 3.10 0.72
N SER A 77 -3.15 2.00 1.02
CA SER A 77 -2.68 1.07 0.00
C SER A 77 -3.80 0.14 -0.48
N ILE A 78 -3.96 -0.02 -1.79
CA ILE A 78 -4.89 -0.96 -2.39
C ILE A 78 -4.16 -2.31 -2.55
N HIS A 79 -4.56 -3.30 -1.77
CA HIS A 79 -3.85 -4.58 -1.64
C HIS A 79 -4.24 -5.64 -2.68
N THR A 80 -4.86 -5.24 -3.79
CA THR A 80 -5.16 -6.15 -4.91
C THR A 80 -3.89 -6.72 -5.52
N GLN A 81 -3.96 -7.97 -5.98
CA GLN A 81 -2.82 -8.62 -6.63
C GLN A 81 -2.58 -8.02 -8.03
N GLY A 82 -1.31 -7.74 -8.35
CA GLY A 82 -0.90 -7.29 -9.68
C GLY A 82 -0.65 -8.46 -10.64
N ASP A 83 -0.39 -8.13 -11.91
CA ASP A 83 -0.08 -9.14 -12.92
C ASP A 83 1.23 -9.86 -12.61
N LEU A 84 1.27 -11.17 -12.90
CA LEU A 84 2.50 -11.95 -12.78
C LEU A 84 3.31 -11.85 -14.07
N GLN A 85 4.57 -11.43 -13.95
CA GLN A 85 5.51 -11.40 -15.06
C GLN A 85 6.53 -12.53 -14.94
N GLU A 86 6.67 -13.32 -16.00
CA GLU A 86 7.71 -14.34 -16.08
C GLU A 86 9.07 -13.68 -16.34
N THR A 87 10.04 -13.94 -15.47
CA THR A 87 11.43 -13.44 -15.58
C THR A 87 12.42 -14.54 -15.95
N GLN A 88 12.01 -15.82 -15.86
CA GLN A 88 12.84 -17.01 -16.06
C GLN A 88 14.05 -17.12 -15.11
N ASN A 89 14.18 -16.21 -14.14
CA ASN A 89 15.26 -16.24 -13.15
C ASN A 89 14.84 -17.15 -11.97
N PRO A 90 15.63 -18.19 -11.61
CA PRO A 90 15.28 -19.10 -10.53
C PRO A 90 15.22 -18.45 -9.14
N PHE A 91 15.80 -17.26 -8.96
CA PHE A 91 15.78 -16.50 -7.71
C PHE A 91 14.62 -15.51 -7.58
N ASP A 92 13.79 -15.39 -8.62
CA ASP A 92 12.60 -14.57 -8.59
C ASP A 92 11.40 -15.42 -8.17
N PHE A 93 10.63 -14.93 -7.21
CA PHE A 93 9.44 -15.60 -6.69
C PHE A 93 8.25 -14.66 -6.70
N ALA A 94 7.09 -15.19 -7.08
CA ALA A 94 5.82 -14.50 -6.92
C ALA A 94 4.94 -15.26 -5.94
N LEU A 95 4.23 -14.52 -5.09
CA LEU A 95 3.19 -15.07 -4.23
C LEU A 95 1.84 -14.91 -4.90
N VAL A 96 1.09 -16.00 -4.95
CA VAL A 96 -0.32 -15.99 -5.33
C VAL A 96 -1.10 -16.41 -4.10
N SER A 97 -1.68 -15.42 -3.42
CA SER A 97 -2.50 -15.65 -2.24
C SER A 97 -3.97 -15.46 -2.59
N ASN A 98 -4.72 -16.55 -2.68
CA ASN A 98 -6.18 -16.51 -2.69
C ASN A 98 -6.71 -16.97 -1.34
N ILE A 99 -6.33 -16.23 -0.30
CA ILE A 99 -6.74 -16.55 1.05
C ILE A 99 -8.24 -16.27 1.16
N GLN A 100 -9.03 -17.33 1.27
CA GLN A 100 -10.46 -17.25 1.53
C GLN A 100 -10.69 -17.27 3.05
N VAL A 101 -11.46 -16.31 3.54
CA VAL A 101 -11.95 -16.32 4.92
C VAL A 101 -13.32 -17.01 4.89
N PRO A 102 -13.54 -18.08 5.66
CA PRO A 102 -14.81 -18.82 5.65
C PRO A 102 -16.01 -17.89 5.91
N GLY A 103 -16.99 -17.91 5.00
CA GLY A 103 -18.22 -17.11 5.11
C GLY A 103 -18.16 -15.69 4.53
N MET A 104 -17.05 -15.28 3.93
CA MET A 104 -16.88 -13.94 3.36
C MET A 104 -16.58 -13.98 1.86
N THR A 105 -17.37 -13.29 1.04
CA THR A 105 -17.07 -13.08 -0.38
C THR A 105 -16.51 -11.68 -0.57
N PHE A 106 -15.20 -11.58 -0.79
CA PHE A 106 -14.55 -10.30 -1.05
C PHE A 106 -14.94 -9.74 -2.42
N ASP A 107 -15.15 -8.43 -2.51
CA ASP A 107 -15.33 -7.72 -3.77
C ASP A 107 -14.01 -7.67 -4.58
N THR A 108 -14.06 -7.12 -5.80
CA THR A 108 -12.89 -6.94 -6.68
C THR A 108 -11.77 -6.10 -6.05
N SER A 109 -12.07 -5.33 -4.99
CA SER A 109 -11.11 -4.53 -4.22
C SER A 109 -10.57 -5.27 -2.99
N GLY A 110 -10.92 -6.55 -2.80
CA GLY A 110 -10.49 -7.36 -1.67
C GLY A 110 -11.18 -6.98 -0.36
N LYS A 111 -12.37 -6.36 -0.42
CA LYS A 111 -13.12 -5.87 0.73
C LYS A 111 -14.42 -6.66 0.89
N PHE A 112 -14.71 -7.02 2.13
CA PHE A 112 -15.99 -7.56 2.55
C PHE A 112 -16.65 -6.60 3.53
N VAL A 113 -17.95 -6.36 3.36
CA VAL A 113 -18.74 -5.52 4.28
C VAL A 113 -19.85 -6.39 4.83
N ASN A 114 -19.84 -6.61 6.13
CA ASN A 114 -20.91 -7.32 6.84
C ASN A 114 -22.21 -6.52 6.83
N ALA A 115 -23.33 -7.18 7.17
CA ALA A 115 -24.64 -6.53 7.35
C ALA A 115 -24.60 -5.38 8.38
N ASP A 116 -23.68 -5.46 9.34
CA ASP A 116 -23.44 -4.43 10.38
C ASP A 116 -22.52 -3.28 9.91
N GLY A 117 -22.05 -3.29 8.67
CA GLY A 117 -21.19 -2.25 8.10
C GLY A 117 -19.70 -2.38 8.42
N GLU A 118 -19.30 -3.42 9.16
CA GLU A 118 -17.89 -3.74 9.45
C GLU A 118 -17.16 -4.17 8.18
N ARG A 119 -15.95 -3.64 7.99
CA ARG A 119 -15.12 -3.84 6.79
C ARG A 119 -13.98 -4.80 7.09
N THR A 120 -14.03 -5.99 6.50
CA THR A 120 -12.93 -6.96 6.57
C THR A 120 -12.18 -6.93 5.24
N PHE A 121 -10.85 -6.90 5.31
CA PHE A 121 -9.99 -6.93 4.14
C PHE A 121 -9.46 -8.34 3.91
N GLN A 122 -9.20 -8.68 2.66
CA GLN A 122 -8.62 -9.98 2.31
C GLN A 122 -7.20 -10.08 2.88
N PRO A 123 -6.88 -11.16 3.62
CA PRO A 123 -5.53 -11.37 4.09
C PRO A 123 -4.55 -11.57 2.94
N GLN A 124 -3.33 -11.06 3.11
CA GLN A 124 -2.28 -11.13 2.08
C GLN A 124 -1.07 -11.91 2.60
N ALA A 125 -0.48 -12.72 1.71
CA ALA A 125 0.79 -13.37 1.99
C ALA A 125 1.96 -12.43 1.68
N LEU A 126 2.99 -12.47 2.52
CA LEU A 126 4.16 -11.62 2.51
C LEU A 126 5.40 -12.50 2.68
N PHE A 127 6.51 -12.08 2.08
CA PHE A 127 7.82 -12.61 2.41
C PHE A 127 8.32 -11.97 3.69
N THR A 128 8.96 -12.78 4.54
CA THR A 128 9.59 -12.29 5.77
C THR A 128 11.08 -12.14 5.57
N VAL A 129 11.60 -10.94 5.82
CA VAL A 129 13.00 -10.59 5.67
C VAL A 129 13.55 -10.03 6.98
N LEU A 130 14.86 -10.16 7.16
CA LEU A 130 15.59 -9.69 8.32
C LEU A 130 16.44 -8.49 7.90
N ASN A 131 16.23 -7.35 8.54
CA ASN A 131 17.05 -6.16 8.29
C ASN A 131 18.43 -6.28 8.96
N ALA A 132 19.35 -5.36 8.64
CA ALA A 132 20.68 -5.26 9.26
C ALA A 132 20.64 -5.22 10.80
N ASP A 133 19.60 -4.62 11.39
CA ASP A 133 19.40 -4.53 12.84
C ASP A 133 18.84 -5.84 13.47
N ARG A 134 18.72 -6.91 12.68
CA ARG A 134 18.10 -8.21 13.06
C ARG A 134 16.64 -8.11 13.47
N GLU A 135 15.95 -7.09 12.99
CA GLU A 135 14.50 -6.97 13.14
C GLU A 135 13.78 -7.59 11.95
N GLN A 136 12.67 -8.27 12.22
CA GLN A 136 11.81 -8.83 11.17
C GLN A 136 11.06 -7.70 10.46
N ARG A 137 11.04 -7.80 9.13
CA ARG A 137 10.31 -6.93 8.21
C ARG A 137 9.60 -7.79 7.18
N TYR A 138 8.60 -7.22 6.53
CA TYR A 138 7.81 -7.89 5.52
C TYR A 138 8.04 -7.24 4.16
N SER A 139 7.94 -8.03 3.10
CA SER A 139 8.00 -7.51 1.75
C SER A 139 7.11 -8.32 0.81
N LEU A 140 6.57 -7.64 -0.19
CA LEU A 140 5.88 -8.26 -1.33
C LEU A 140 6.84 -8.47 -2.52
N ASN A 141 8.04 -7.87 -2.46
CA ASN A 141 9.00 -7.98 -3.53
C ASN A 141 9.71 -9.33 -3.43
N GLY A 142 9.48 -10.20 -4.41
CA GLY A 142 10.12 -11.51 -4.50
C GLY A 142 11.32 -11.57 -5.43
N LYS A 143 11.92 -10.42 -5.78
CA LYS A 143 13.20 -10.38 -6.48
C LYS A 143 14.34 -10.56 -5.46
N PHE A 144 14.94 -11.75 -5.45
CA PHE A 144 16.05 -12.07 -4.55
C PHE A 144 17.32 -12.42 -5.33
N THR A 145 18.42 -12.40 -4.61
CA THR A 145 19.76 -12.78 -5.08
C THR A 145 20.46 -13.56 -4.00
N VAL A 146 21.42 -14.41 -4.38
CA VAL A 146 22.26 -15.11 -3.40
C VAL A 146 23.56 -14.37 -3.22
N ASP A 147 23.97 -14.17 -1.96
CA ASP A 147 25.25 -13.56 -1.62
C ASP A 147 26.42 -14.56 -1.69
N ALA A 148 27.65 -14.08 -1.45
CA ALA A 148 28.85 -14.92 -1.46
C ALA A 148 28.86 -16.02 -0.38
N THR A 149 28.01 -15.90 0.66
CA THR A 149 27.87 -16.88 1.74
C THR A 149 26.77 -17.91 1.46
N GLY A 150 26.06 -17.78 0.34
CA GLY A 150 24.93 -18.65 0.00
C GLY A 150 23.61 -18.21 0.63
N GLN A 151 23.53 -17.04 1.27
CA GLN A 151 22.29 -16.52 1.83
C GLN A 151 21.43 -15.88 0.77
N LEU A 152 20.13 -16.12 0.84
CA LEU A 152 19.15 -15.43 0.00
C LEU A 152 18.90 -14.02 0.56
N VAL A 153 19.24 -13.00 -0.21
CA VAL A 153 19.09 -11.59 0.15
C VAL A 153 18.23 -10.86 -0.87
N ASN A 154 17.55 -9.81 -0.44
CA ASN A 154 16.87 -8.87 -1.35
C ASN A 154 17.88 -7.88 -1.97
N ALA A 155 17.40 -7.05 -2.90
CA ALA A 155 18.22 -6.02 -3.55
C ALA A 155 18.89 -5.01 -2.60
N ASN A 156 18.41 -4.92 -1.35
CA ASN A 156 18.94 -4.02 -0.32
C ASN A 156 19.90 -4.74 0.64
N GLY A 157 20.17 -6.04 0.45
CA GLY A 157 21.03 -6.84 1.32
C GLY A 157 20.33 -7.43 2.56
N ASN A 158 19.00 -7.33 2.68
CA ASN A 158 18.27 -7.94 3.79
C ASN A 158 18.09 -9.44 3.53
N SER A 159 18.41 -10.27 4.52
CA SER A 159 18.31 -11.72 4.40
C SER A 159 16.86 -12.18 4.46
N VAL A 160 16.45 -13.08 3.56
CA VAL A 160 15.13 -13.71 3.58
C VAL A 160 15.13 -14.81 4.65
N LEU A 161 14.07 -14.87 5.46
CA LEU A 161 13.96 -15.89 6.50
C LEU A 161 13.39 -17.21 5.96
N GLY A 162 13.96 -18.31 6.45
CA GLY A 162 13.44 -19.65 6.28
C GLY A 162 12.36 -19.99 7.30
N ARG A 163 11.63 -21.09 7.09
CA ARG A 163 10.58 -21.59 8.01
C ARG A 163 11.06 -21.83 9.44
N ASP A 164 12.36 -22.02 9.63
CA ASP A 164 13.05 -22.15 10.91
C ASP A 164 13.29 -20.81 11.62
N GLY A 165 12.93 -19.69 10.99
CA GLY A 165 13.15 -18.34 11.50
C GLY A 165 14.60 -17.86 11.35
N GLN A 166 15.46 -18.62 10.67
CA GLN A 166 16.86 -18.26 10.41
C GLN A 166 17.03 -17.75 8.97
N PRO A 167 18.10 -16.98 8.67
CA PRO A 167 18.44 -16.61 7.31
C PRO A 167 18.54 -17.84 6.40
N LEU A 168 17.87 -17.77 5.25
CA LEU A 168 17.81 -18.87 4.30
C LEU A 168 19.17 -19.09 3.62
N LEU A 169 19.81 -20.22 3.92
CA LEU A 169 21.08 -20.64 3.32
C LEU A 169 20.84 -21.66 2.21
N LEU A 170 21.28 -21.35 0.99
CA LEU A 170 21.23 -22.19 -0.20
C LEU A 170 22.63 -22.71 -0.51
N ILE A 171 23.13 -23.62 0.32
CA ILE A 171 24.45 -24.24 0.18
C ILE A 171 24.34 -25.75 -0.10
N ASP A 172 25.31 -26.30 -0.82
CA ASP A 172 25.44 -27.73 -1.05
C ASP A 172 26.08 -28.45 0.15
N GLY A 173 26.18 -29.78 0.07
CA GLY A 173 26.83 -30.59 1.11
C GLY A 173 28.33 -30.30 1.30
N ALA A 174 28.94 -29.51 0.41
CA ALA A 174 30.33 -29.03 0.51
C ALA A 174 30.41 -27.56 1.00
N GLY A 175 29.28 -26.91 1.30
CA GLY A 175 29.21 -25.53 1.76
C GLY A 175 29.29 -24.47 0.67
N LEU A 176 29.15 -24.85 -0.61
CA LEU A 176 29.17 -23.92 -1.75
C LEU A 176 27.75 -23.44 -2.10
N PRO A 177 27.57 -22.18 -2.54
CA PRO A 177 26.28 -21.67 -2.98
C PRO A 177 25.68 -22.48 -4.15
N ILE A 178 24.42 -22.88 -4.02
CA ILE A 178 23.68 -23.59 -5.07
C ILE A 178 22.96 -22.57 -5.97
N HIS A 179 23.20 -22.67 -7.28
CA HIS A 179 22.50 -21.86 -8.28
C HIS A 179 21.38 -22.61 -9.01
N SER A 180 21.35 -23.94 -8.91
CA SER A 180 20.33 -24.79 -9.53
C SER A 180 19.44 -25.43 -8.46
N PHE A 181 18.23 -24.93 -8.33
CA PHE A 181 17.23 -25.47 -7.40
C PHE A 181 15.83 -25.24 -7.99
N LYS A 182 14.86 -26.02 -7.52
CA LYS A 182 13.45 -25.81 -7.83
C LYS A 182 12.67 -25.53 -6.56
N VAL A 183 11.68 -24.65 -6.61
CA VAL A 183 10.81 -24.40 -5.46
C VAL A 183 9.42 -24.99 -5.70
N THR A 184 8.90 -25.69 -4.70
CA THR A 184 7.53 -26.21 -4.74
C THR A 184 6.52 -25.08 -4.54
N ASN A 185 5.26 -25.33 -4.90
CA ASN A 185 4.15 -24.40 -4.67
C ASN A 185 3.99 -23.97 -3.20
N LYS A 186 4.53 -24.74 -2.25
CA LYS A 186 4.51 -24.43 -0.80
C LYS A 186 5.74 -23.64 -0.33
N GLY A 187 6.64 -23.25 -1.23
CA GLY A 187 7.86 -22.53 -0.91
C GLY A 187 9.00 -23.39 -0.37
N GLU A 188 8.96 -24.72 -0.56
CA GLU A 188 10.07 -25.61 -0.16
C GLU A 188 11.08 -25.74 -1.29
N PHE A 189 12.37 -25.63 -0.96
CA PHE A 189 13.46 -25.74 -1.92
C PHE A 189 13.79 -27.21 -2.16
N LEU A 190 13.87 -27.57 -3.43
CA LEU A 190 14.29 -28.85 -3.94
C LEU A 190 15.62 -28.69 -4.67
N ASP A 191 16.41 -29.76 -4.67
CA ASP A 191 17.63 -29.89 -5.49
C ASP A 191 17.34 -29.61 -6.99
N GLY A 192 18.35 -29.31 -7.80
CA GLY A 192 18.21 -28.95 -9.22
C GLY A 192 17.44 -29.99 -10.07
N ASN A 193 17.43 -31.24 -9.61
CA ASN A 193 16.65 -32.33 -10.20
C ASN A 193 15.17 -32.38 -9.76
N GLY A 194 14.75 -31.54 -8.82
CA GLY A 194 13.38 -31.44 -8.29
C GLY A 194 12.91 -32.67 -7.51
N ARG A 195 13.82 -33.53 -7.04
CA ARG A 195 13.49 -34.84 -6.46
C ARG A 195 13.72 -34.95 -4.95
N ARG A 196 14.56 -34.09 -4.37
CA ARG A 196 14.92 -34.11 -2.95
C ARG A 196 14.85 -32.70 -2.37
N PRO A 197 14.33 -32.51 -1.15
CA PRO A 197 14.39 -31.22 -0.49
C PRO A 197 15.84 -30.86 -0.17
N LEU A 198 16.20 -29.60 -0.35
CA LEU A 198 17.45 -29.05 0.18
C LEU A 198 17.35 -29.03 1.70
N LEU A 199 18.42 -29.41 2.37
CA LEU A 199 18.49 -29.51 3.82
C LEU A 199 19.39 -28.39 4.33
N ASN A 200 18.96 -27.71 5.40
CA ASN A 200 19.81 -26.76 6.11
C ASN A 200 20.92 -27.54 6.86
N PRO A 201 21.94 -26.86 7.41
CA PRO A 201 22.99 -27.51 8.20
C PRO A 201 22.47 -28.34 9.40
N ALA A 202 21.23 -28.10 9.84
CA ALA A 202 20.55 -28.84 10.91
C ALA A 202 19.74 -30.06 10.40
N GLY A 203 19.77 -30.37 9.09
CA GLY A 203 19.07 -31.51 8.50
C GLY A 203 17.56 -31.31 8.31
N GLN A 204 17.07 -30.08 8.34
CA GLN A 204 15.66 -29.74 8.09
C GLN A 204 15.45 -29.20 6.67
N PRO A 205 14.28 -29.44 6.04
CA PRO A 205 14.01 -28.95 4.70
C PRO A 205 13.99 -27.41 4.66
N VAL A 206 14.76 -26.85 3.73
CA VAL A 206 14.84 -25.40 3.49
C VAL A 206 13.55 -24.94 2.81
N GLY A 207 12.91 -23.92 3.36
CA GLY A 207 11.69 -23.35 2.80
C GLY A 207 11.51 -21.90 3.17
N LEU A 208 10.86 -21.12 2.31
CA LEU A 208 10.55 -19.71 2.57
C LEU A 208 9.60 -19.57 3.76
N MET A 209 9.91 -18.63 4.65
CA MET A 209 8.94 -18.16 5.65
C MET A 209 7.96 -17.21 4.96
N LEU A 210 6.71 -17.66 4.86
CA LEU A 210 5.61 -16.86 4.38
C LEU A 210 4.78 -16.42 5.58
N SER A 211 4.54 -15.12 5.66
CA SER A 211 3.71 -14.51 6.68
C SER A 211 2.38 -14.06 6.06
N ARG A 212 1.27 -14.32 6.75
CA ARG A 212 -0.05 -13.82 6.42
C ARG A 212 -0.33 -12.58 7.26
N ALA A 213 -0.70 -11.48 6.64
CA ALA A 213 -1.33 -10.34 7.31
C ALA A 213 -2.84 -10.46 7.25
N GLU A 214 -3.50 -10.56 8.41
CA GLU A 214 -4.98 -10.57 8.50
C GLU A 214 -5.58 -9.25 8.03
N ASN A 215 -4.95 -8.13 8.39
CA ASN A 215 -5.34 -6.80 7.92
C ASN A 215 -4.15 -6.07 7.29
N PRO A 216 -4.03 -6.09 5.94
CA PRO A 216 -2.93 -5.44 5.24
C PRO A 216 -2.83 -3.92 5.45
N ASN A 217 -3.92 -3.24 5.85
CA ASN A 217 -3.90 -1.79 6.05
C ASN A 217 -3.16 -1.35 7.32
N LEU A 218 -2.84 -2.28 8.23
CA LEU A 218 -2.00 -2.00 9.40
C LEU A 218 -0.51 -2.02 9.06
N LEU A 219 -0.15 -2.46 7.85
CA LEU A 219 1.24 -2.49 7.38
C LEU A 219 1.72 -1.07 7.06
N LEU A 220 2.78 -0.66 7.73
CA LEU A 220 3.43 0.62 7.51
C LEU A 220 4.61 0.46 6.56
N ARG A 221 4.73 1.34 5.56
CA ARG A 221 5.85 1.34 4.62
C ARG A 221 7.07 2.00 5.26
N GLU A 222 8.23 1.33 5.15
CA GLU A 222 9.52 1.83 5.67
C GLU A 222 10.50 2.21 4.55
N GLY A 223 10.07 2.06 3.28
CA GLY A 223 10.90 2.31 2.10
C GLY A 223 11.50 1.04 1.52
N ASN A 224 12.08 1.14 0.32
CA ASN A 224 12.71 0.04 -0.40
C ASN A 224 11.86 -1.26 -0.53
N GLY A 225 10.53 -1.13 -0.52
CA GLY A 225 9.59 -2.25 -0.56
C GLY A 225 9.45 -3.02 0.76
N LEU A 226 9.94 -2.46 1.87
CA LEU A 226 9.79 -3.02 3.21
C LEU A 226 8.54 -2.48 3.91
N LEU A 227 7.92 -3.39 4.65
CA LEU A 227 6.74 -3.18 5.45
C LEU A 227 7.06 -3.56 6.89
N ARG A 228 6.60 -2.75 7.83
CA ARG A 228 6.67 -3.01 9.27
C ARG A 228 5.28 -2.94 9.88
N ILE A 229 5.16 -3.47 11.08
CA ILE A 229 3.94 -3.41 11.89
C ILE A 229 4.26 -2.62 13.15
N ASN A 230 3.27 -1.91 13.68
CA ASN A 230 3.44 -1.23 14.94
C ASN A 230 3.54 -2.24 16.10
N PRO A 231 4.41 -1.98 17.10
CA PRO A 231 4.45 -2.77 18.32
C PRO A 231 3.06 -2.79 18.98
N GLY A 232 2.46 -3.97 19.12
CA GLY A 232 1.10 -4.16 19.63
C GLY A 232 0.13 -4.81 18.63
N ASP A 233 0.37 -4.65 17.33
CA ASP A 233 -0.43 -5.26 16.26
C ASP A 233 0.24 -6.53 15.67
N GLU A 234 1.36 -6.97 16.25
CA GLU A 234 2.16 -8.11 15.75
C GLU A 234 1.36 -9.41 15.63
N ALA A 235 0.34 -9.60 16.48
CA ALA A 235 -0.56 -10.76 16.43
C ALA A 235 -1.39 -10.83 15.13
N THR A 236 -1.51 -9.71 14.39
CA THR A 236 -2.21 -9.66 13.10
C THR A 236 -1.40 -10.24 11.95
N VAL A 237 -0.10 -10.50 12.16
CA VAL A 237 0.73 -11.23 11.22
C VAL A 237 1.14 -12.58 11.79
N THR A 238 0.66 -13.63 11.15
CA THR A 238 0.92 -15.02 11.52
C THR A 238 1.68 -15.72 10.41
N GLN A 239 2.27 -16.88 10.68
CA GLN A 239 2.81 -17.72 9.61
C GLN A 239 1.66 -18.30 8.80
N VAL A 240 1.85 -18.43 7.48
CA VAL A 240 0.86 -19.05 6.59
C VAL A 240 0.61 -20.50 7.03
N ALA A 241 -0.64 -20.83 7.31
CA ALA A 241 -1.06 -22.16 7.73
C ALA A 241 -1.24 -23.09 6.51
N ALA A 242 -1.13 -24.41 6.71
CA ALA A 242 -1.25 -25.38 5.62
C ALA A 242 -2.63 -25.40 4.92
N GLY A 243 -3.67 -24.83 5.53
CA GLY A 243 -5.01 -24.68 4.94
C GLY A 243 -5.18 -23.42 4.07
N ASP A 244 -4.17 -22.56 4.04
CA ASP A 244 -4.24 -21.30 3.32
C ASP A 244 -3.86 -21.51 1.85
N GLN A 245 -4.68 -21.00 0.93
CA GLN A 245 -4.38 -21.04 -0.49
C GLN A 245 -3.32 -19.96 -0.82
N VAL A 246 -2.07 -20.28 -0.52
CA VAL A 246 -0.89 -19.50 -0.89
C VAL A 246 0.00 -20.38 -1.74
N GLU A 247 0.26 -19.94 -2.96
CA GLU A 247 1.14 -20.60 -3.91
C GLU A 247 2.36 -19.73 -4.20
N VAL A 248 3.54 -20.32 -4.11
CA VAL A 248 4.80 -19.72 -4.54
C VAL A 248 5.08 -20.16 -5.97
N ARG A 249 5.27 -19.19 -6.87
CA ARG A 249 5.68 -19.45 -8.25
C ARG A 249 7.10 -18.97 -8.47
N GLN A 250 8.00 -19.90 -8.76
CA GLN A 250 9.39 -19.61 -9.10
C GLN A 250 9.52 -19.12 -10.55
N GLY A 251 10.42 -18.18 -10.81
CA GLY A 251 10.65 -17.60 -12.14
C GLY A 251 9.66 -16.52 -12.52
N PHE A 252 8.86 -16.05 -11.55
CA PHE A 252 7.87 -15.00 -11.72
C PHE A 252 8.10 -13.90 -10.70
N ILE A 253 7.75 -12.66 -11.08
CA ILE A 253 7.62 -11.53 -10.16
C ILE A 253 6.19 -11.00 -10.21
N GLU A 254 5.69 -10.52 -9.09
CA GLU A 254 4.45 -9.75 -9.07
C GLU A 254 4.74 -8.31 -9.52
N ARG A 255 4.07 -7.84 -10.57
CA ARG A 255 4.14 -6.44 -11.01
C ARG A 255 3.37 -5.55 -10.05
N SER A 256 3.69 -4.26 -10.09
CA SER A 256 2.88 -3.24 -9.42
C SER A 256 1.43 -3.29 -9.94
N ASN A 257 0.45 -3.11 -9.05
CA ASN A 257 -0.97 -3.01 -9.44
C ASN A 257 -1.35 -1.59 -9.90
N VAL A 258 -0.38 -0.73 -10.18
CA VAL A 258 -0.57 0.63 -10.69
C VAL A 258 -0.84 0.60 -12.19
N ASP A 259 -1.97 1.17 -12.60
CA ASP A 259 -2.25 1.47 -14.00
C ASP A 259 -1.70 2.86 -14.37
N SER A 260 -0.72 2.91 -15.28
CA SER A 260 -0.14 4.17 -15.75
C SER A 260 -1.13 5.06 -16.50
N ALA A 261 -2.02 4.47 -17.31
CA ALA A 261 -2.95 5.25 -18.13
C ALA A 261 -3.97 5.95 -17.22
N GLN A 262 -4.54 5.20 -16.28
CA GLN A 262 -5.46 5.74 -15.28
C GLN A 262 -4.75 6.77 -14.38
N SER A 263 -3.52 6.47 -13.93
CA SER A 263 -2.74 7.40 -13.09
C SER A 263 -2.46 8.73 -13.81
N MET A 264 -2.17 8.72 -15.11
CA MET A 264 -1.99 9.96 -15.89
C MET A 264 -3.29 10.78 -15.99
N VAL A 265 -4.43 10.11 -16.17
CA VAL A 265 -5.75 10.78 -16.17
C VAL A 265 -6.04 11.40 -14.81
N ASP A 266 -5.78 10.68 -13.73
CA ASP A 266 -5.96 11.17 -12.36
C ASP A 266 -5.02 12.32 -12.03
N MET A 267 -3.78 12.28 -12.50
CA MET A 267 -2.81 13.37 -12.36
C MET A 267 -3.30 14.65 -13.06
N MET A 268 -3.79 14.52 -14.29
CA MET A 268 -4.36 15.64 -15.05
C MET A 268 -5.64 16.17 -14.39
N SER A 269 -6.46 15.29 -13.82
CA SER A 269 -7.63 15.70 -13.03
C SER A 269 -7.22 16.52 -11.81
N ALA A 270 -6.22 16.07 -11.06
CA ALA A 270 -5.73 16.77 -9.87
C ALA A 270 -5.12 18.15 -10.22
N LEU A 271 -4.32 18.23 -11.30
CA LEU A 271 -3.78 19.51 -11.79
C LEU A 271 -4.89 20.49 -12.19
N ARG A 272 -5.89 20.04 -12.94
CA ARG A 272 -7.04 20.88 -13.31
C ARG A 272 -7.83 21.37 -12.11
N ALA A 273 -8.02 20.50 -11.10
CA ALA A 273 -8.69 20.87 -9.86
C ALA A 273 -7.86 21.89 -9.04
N TYR A 274 -6.54 21.73 -9.00
CA TYR A 274 -5.62 22.70 -8.42
C TYR A 274 -5.70 24.07 -9.13
N GLU A 275 -5.63 24.09 -10.47
CA GLU A 275 -5.77 25.31 -11.27
C GLU A 275 -7.13 26.00 -11.06
N ALA A 276 -8.20 25.21 -10.94
CA ALA A 276 -9.54 25.74 -10.67
C ALA A 276 -9.58 26.45 -9.30
N ASN A 277 -9.02 25.82 -8.25
CA ASN A 277 -8.94 26.43 -6.93
C ASN A 277 -8.04 27.69 -6.92
N GLN A 278 -6.94 27.68 -7.68
CA GLN A 278 -6.07 28.85 -7.84
C GLN A 278 -6.82 30.03 -8.48
N LYS A 279 -7.65 29.78 -9.51
CA LYS A 279 -8.49 30.81 -10.14
C LYS A 279 -9.50 31.40 -9.17
N VAL A 280 -10.06 30.59 -8.26
CA VAL A 280 -10.96 31.08 -7.20
C VAL A 280 -10.23 32.06 -6.28
N ILE A 281 -9.01 31.74 -5.87
CA ILE A 281 -8.18 32.63 -5.04
C ILE A 281 -7.87 33.93 -5.77
N GLN A 282 -7.45 33.86 -7.04
CA GLN A 282 -7.21 35.05 -7.85
C GLN A 282 -8.46 35.92 -8.02
N SER A 283 -9.65 35.30 -8.12
CA SER A 283 -10.91 36.04 -8.19
C SER A 283 -11.23 36.74 -6.87
N TYR A 284 -10.97 36.11 -5.74
CA TYR A 284 -11.11 36.74 -4.42
C TYR A 284 -10.13 37.90 -4.25
N ASP A 285 -8.87 37.71 -4.64
CA ASP A 285 -7.82 38.72 -4.57
C ASP A 285 -8.18 39.96 -5.39
N LYS A 286 -8.56 39.76 -6.67
CA LYS A 286 -9.07 40.85 -7.53
C LYS A 286 -10.29 41.56 -6.94
N SER A 287 -11.17 40.84 -6.25
CA SER A 287 -12.34 41.44 -5.60
C SER A 287 -11.94 42.27 -4.37
N MET A 288 -10.93 41.83 -3.62
CA MET A 288 -10.36 42.57 -2.50
C MET A 288 -9.60 43.81 -2.96
N ASP A 289 -8.82 43.71 -4.03
CA ASP A 289 -8.11 44.84 -4.64
C ASP A 289 -9.09 45.94 -5.08
N LYS A 290 -10.18 45.57 -5.75
CA LYS A 290 -11.23 46.52 -6.13
C LYS A 290 -11.90 47.14 -4.91
N ALA A 291 -12.24 46.34 -3.91
CA ALA A 291 -12.84 46.85 -2.68
C ALA A 291 -11.92 47.83 -1.93
N ALA A 292 -10.62 47.54 -1.87
CA ALA A 292 -9.65 48.38 -1.17
C ALA A 292 -9.31 49.68 -1.93
N ASN A 293 -9.10 49.60 -3.25
CA ASN A 293 -8.59 50.72 -4.04
C ASN A 293 -9.68 51.55 -4.73
N GLU A 294 -10.79 50.94 -5.14
CA GLU A 294 -11.83 51.63 -5.93
C GLU A 294 -12.97 52.16 -5.05
N VAL A 295 -13.33 51.46 -3.97
CA VAL A 295 -14.44 51.86 -3.10
C VAL A 295 -14.03 52.88 -2.03
N GLY A 296 -12.75 52.91 -1.64
CA GLY A 296 -12.20 53.87 -0.67
C GLY A 296 -11.73 55.20 -1.27
N ARG A 297 -11.83 55.40 -2.58
CA ARG A 297 -11.35 56.61 -3.26
C ARG A 297 -12.41 57.71 -3.21
N VAL A 298 -12.34 58.54 -2.17
CA VAL A 298 -13.04 59.85 -2.09
C VAL A 298 -12.14 60.91 -2.71
#